data_AF-A0A5T0Z511-F1
#
_entry.id   AF-A0A5T0Z511-F1
#
_cell.length_a   1.000
_cell.length_b   1.000
_cell.length_c   1.000
_cell.angle_alpha   90.00
_cell.angle_beta   90.00
_cell.angle_gamma   90.00
#
_symmetry.space_group_name_H-M   'P 1'
#
loop_
_entity.id
_entity.type
_entity.pdbx_description
1 polymer ?
#
loop_
_entity_poly.entity_id
_entity_poly.type
_entity_poly.pdbx_seq_one_letter_code
_entity_poly.pdbx_strand_id
1 'polypeptide(L)'
;MFNFYAGASNNGEANYNTLNIELKHPLEIANNFLGYNQHSFYGGFATKGANHNTINIKNDLTTTDLSQSYKDALNIVAARTLEGNADYNKVYINNSMSTLPVYIYTAKKNILNNQDFYPSSANNNEVVIKDFASFRNLTVLTEAKEASYNTINYNNVQSITDASNIDKGSKIIIRALDKANHNTIDIKNYSSNAADNAYLIMAYNEAAYNKIIINDTLLGVASDKREGILSIIAGLSNNGHDNTLIINNLNLDEYKNNNSIFIAPSAITGLSEAKSYNNTLCIGGNLIYLKTLS
;
A
#
# COMPACT_ATOMS: atom_id res chain seq x y z
N MET A 1 5.07 14.60 -17.50
CA MET A 1 4.02 14.10 -16.57
C MET A 1 2.80 13.72 -17.39
N PHE A 2 2.26 12.52 -17.21
CA PHE A 2 1.02 12.11 -17.89
C PHE A 2 -0.04 11.72 -16.86
N ASN A 3 -1.27 12.22 -17.04
CA ASN A 3 -2.42 11.85 -16.23
C ASN A 3 -3.49 11.26 -17.15
N PHE A 4 -3.92 10.04 -16.85
CA PHE A 4 -4.96 9.32 -17.57
C PHE A 4 -6.16 9.16 -16.64
N TYR A 5 -7.36 9.41 -17.14
CA TYR A 5 -8.60 9.38 -16.35
C TYR A 5 -9.62 8.50 -17.05
N ALA A 6 -10.18 7.51 -16.35
CA ALA A 6 -11.37 6.80 -16.85
C ALA A 6 -12.65 7.60 -16.59
N GLY A 7 -12.76 8.26 -15.43
CA GLY A 7 -13.81 9.23 -15.14
C GLY A 7 -13.27 10.44 -14.37
N ALA A 8 -13.72 11.64 -14.74
CA ALA A 8 -13.35 12.88 -14.07
C ALA A 8 -14.54 13.85 -13.96
N SER A 9 -14.73 14.44 -12.77
CA SER A 9 -15.72 15.48 -12.52
C SER A 9 -15.19 16.55 -11.56
N ASN A 10 -15.30 17.81 -11.95
CA ASN A 10 -14.88 18.95 -11.12
C ASN A 10 -15.97 19.40 -10.13
N ASN A 11 -17.20 18.93 -10.30
CA ASN A 11 -18.32 19.22 -9.41
C ASN A 11 -19.38 18.12 -9.51
N GLY A 12 -19.08 16.96 -8.93
CA GLY A 12 -19.92 15.79 -9.06
C GLY A 12 -19.17 14.51 -8.74
N GLU A 13 -19.72 13.40 -9.24
CA GLU A 13 -19.23 12.06 -8.97
C GLU A 13 -18.54 11.47 -10.21
N ALA A 14 -17.62 10.53 -9.99
CA ALA A 14 -16.99 9.72 -11.04
C ALA A 14 -17.11 8.24 -10.64
N ASN A 15 -18.27 7.65 -10.91
CA ASN A 15 -18.59 6.29 -10.52
C ASN A 15 -18.63 5.34 -11.72
N TYR A 16 -18.44 4.04 -11.46
CA TYR A 16 -18.60 2.96 -12.45
C TYR A 16 -17.70 3.06 -13.69
N ASN A 17 -16.54 3.71 -13.55
CA ASN A 17 -15.60 3.84 -14.66
C ASN A 17 -14.63 2.65 -14.69
N THR A 18 -14.16 2.30 -15.88
CA THR A 18 -13.14 1.25 -16.06
C THR A 18 -11.96 1.79 -16.86
N LEU A 19 -10.76 1.61 -16.33
CA LEU A 19 -9.50 1.87 -17.03
C LEU A 19 -8.81 0.53 -17.33
N ASN A 20 -8.59 0.22 -18.60
CA ASN A 20 -7.82 -0.95 -19.01
C ASN A 20 -6.48 -0.49 -19.58
N ILE A 21 -5.38 -0.98 -19.01
CA ILE A 21 -4.02 -0.65 -19.41
C ILE A 21 -3.36 -1.96 -19.88
N GLU A 22 -3.07 -2.04 -21.17
CA GLU A 22 -2.40 -3.16 -21.81
C GLU A 22 -1.43 -2.59 -22.84
N LEU A 23 -0.28 -2.12 -22.35
CA LEU A 23 0.71 -1.48 -23.19
C LEU A 23 1.46 -2.53 -24.01
N LYS A 24 1.59 -2.31 -25.32
CA LYS A 24 2.48 -3.11 -26.18
C LYS A 24 3.94 -2.74 -25.96
N HIS A 25 4.19 -1.46 -25.72
CA HIS A 25 5.48 -0.90 -25.37
C HIS A 25 5.33 -0.13 -24.07
N PRO A 26 6.13 -0.43 -23.03
CA PRO A 26 6.05 0.26 -21.75
C PRO A 26 6.33 1.75 -21.90
N LEU A 27 5.85 2.55 -20.96
CA LEU A 27 6.17 3.99 -20.95
C LEU A 27 7.67 4.18 -20.73
N GLU A 28 8.33 4.82 -21.69
CA GLU A 28 9.73 5.19 -21.55
C GLU A 28 9.90 6.28 -20.50
N ILE A 29 10.84 6.05 -19.58
CA ILE A 29 11.30 7.06 -18.63
C ILE A 29 12.40 7.85 -19.33
N ALA A 30 12.32 9.18 -19.34
CA ALA A 30 13.28 10.02 -20.04
C ALA A 30 13.81 11.14 -19.15
N ASN A 31 15.06 11.53 -19.40
CA ASN A 31 15.60 12.79 -18.88
C ASN A 31 14.79 13.94 -19.49
N ASN A 32 14.21 14.76 -18.62
CA ASN A 32 13.38 15.87 -19.00
C ASN A 32 13.71 17.09 -18.14
N PHE A 33 13.22 18.27 -18.55
CA PHE A 33 13.51 19.53 -17.86
C PHE A 33 13.14 19.53 -16.37
N LEU A 34 12.14 18.73 -15.97
CA LEU A 34 11.72 18.63 -14.57
C LEU A 34 12.68 17.77 -13.73
N GLY A 35 13.50 16.93 -14.35
CA GLY A 35 14.43 16.03 -13.67
C GLY A 35 13.75 14.88 -12.92
N TYR A 36 12.50 14.56 -13.25
CA TYR A 36 11.75 13.43 -12.68
C TYR A 36 10.61 12.97 -13.61
N ASN A 37 10.14 11.73 -13.40
CA ASN A 37 9.09 11.09 -14.18
C ASN A 37 7.89 10.75 -13.29
N GLN A 38 6.76 11.37 -13.60
CA GLN A 38 5.49 11.15 -12.91
C GLN A 38 4.38 10.79 -13.89
N HIS A 39 3.78 9.64 -13.66
CA HIS A 39 2.61 9.17 -14.40
C HIS A 39 1.50 8.80 -13.42
N SER A 40 0.26 9.14 -13.76
CA SER A 40 -0.89 8.83 -12.92
C SER A 40 -2.04 8.25 -13.74
N PHE A 41 -2.62 7.18 -13.23
CA PHE A 41 -3.82 6.54 -13.76
C PHE A 41 -4.95 6.69 -12.74
N TYR A 42 -6.06 7.29 -13.14
CA TYR A 42 -7.21 7.55 -12.28
C TYR A 42 -8.42 6.74 -12.75
N GLY A 43 -8.99 5.93 -11.86
CA GLY A 43 -10.28 5.26 -12.06
C GLY A 43 -11.41 6.29 -12.00
N GLY A 44 -11.61 6.88 -10.82
CA GLY A 44 -12.49 8.03 -10.60
C GLY A 44 -11.75 9.21 -9.97
N PHE A 45 -11.89 10.40 -10.58
CA PHE A 45 -11.41 11.67 -10.06
C PHE A 45 -12.58 12.63 -9.89
N ALA A 46 -13.01 12.91 -8.67
CA ALA A 46 -14.25 13.62 -8.42
C ALA A 46 -14.16 14.54 -7.21
N THR A 47 -15.23 15.29 -6.97
CA THR A 47 -15.39 16.07 -5.72
C THR A 47 -16.40 15.44 -4.77
N LYS A 48 -17.48 14.82 -5.28
CA LYS A 48 -18.62 14.35 -4.46
C LYS A 48 -18.71 12.82 -4.26
N GLY A 49 -17.87 12.06 -4.94
CA GLY A 49 -17.84 10.59 -4.82
C GLY A 49 -17.13 9.92 -5.99
N ALA A 50 -16.49 8.79 -5.72
CA ALA A 50 -15.80 7.99 -6.73
C ALA A 50 -15.91 6.50 -6.37
N ASN A 51 -17.04 5.89 -6.73
CA ASN A 51 -17.40 4.54 -6.35
C ASN A 51 -17.37 3.58 -7.55
N HIS A 52 -17.18 2.29 -7.29
CA HIS A 52 -17.26 1.23 -8.31
C HIS A 52 -16.31 1.42 -9.50
N ASN A 53 -15.19 2.11 -9.34
CA ASN A 53 -14.22 2.26 -10.42
C ASN A 53 -13.25 1.08 -10.44
N THR A 54 -12.90 0.62 -11.64
CA THR A 54 -11.98 -0.51 -11.83
C THR A 54 -10.77 -0.08 -12.67
N ILE A 55 -9.57 -0.44 -12.22
CA ILE A 55 -8.34 -0.32 -13.01
C ILE A 55 -7.78 -1.72 -13.23
N ASN A 56 -7.64 -2.11 -14.50
CA ASN A 56 -7.01 -3.36 -14.91
C ASN A 56 -5.68 -3.06 -15.59
N ILE A 57 -4.62 -3.69 -15.12
CA ILE A 57 -3.27 -3.53 -15.67
C ILE A 57 -2.71 -4.89 -16.07
N LYS A 58 -2.24 -4.94 -17.31
CA LYS A 58 -1.49 -6.04 -17.90
C LYS A 58 -0.27 -5.49 -18.62
N ASN A 59 0.75 -6.34 -18.76
CA ASN A 59 2.03 -6.02 -19.38
C ASN A 59 2.79 -4.93 -18.62
N ASP A 60 4.04 -4.72 -19.01
CA ASP A 60 4.96 -3.82 -18.33
C ASP A 60 4.53 -2.35 -18.47
N LEU A 61 4.54 -1.62 -17.35
CA LEU A 61 4.05 -0.24 -17.26
C LEU A 61 5.11 0.76 -17.71
N THR A 62 6.36 0.55 -17.31
CA THR A 62 7.48 1.45 -17.63
C THR A 62 8.71 0.65 -18.03
N THR A 63 9.72 1.29 -18.61
CA THR A 63 11.01 0.66 -18.92
C THR A 63 12.15 1.67 -18.75
N THR A 64 13.41 1.23 -18.84
CA THR A 64 14.71 1.97 -18.93
C THR A 64 15.55 2.20 -17.65
N ASP A 65 16.80 2.65 -17.93
CA ASP A 65 18.07 2.58 -17.18
C ASP A 65 18.72 3.98 -16.99
N LEU A 66 17.92 5.01 -16.71
CA LEU A 66 18.38 6.41 -16.60
C LEU A 66 18.57 6.88 -15.15
N SER A 67 19.16 8.07 -14.99
CA SER A 67 19.36 8.73 -13.70
C SER A 67 18.04 8.83 -12.92
N GLN A 68 18.01 8.14 -11.79
CA GLN A 68 16.84 7.97 -10.95
C GLN A 68 16.61 9.23 -10.10
N SER A 69 15.36 9.64 -9.93
CA SER A 69 14.98 10.77 -9.08
C SER A 69 14.14 10.33 -7.90
N TYR A 70 14.37 10.93 -6.72
CA TYR A 70 13.49 10.70 -5.56
C TYR A 70 12.07 11.23 -5.78
N LYS A 71 11.82 12.02 -6.84
CA LYS A 71 10.48 12.53 -7.18
C LYS A 71 9.74 11.63 -8.19
N ASP A 72 10.40 10.60 -8.70
CA ASP A 72 9.79 9.63 -9.61
C ASP A 72 8.58 8.95 -8.94
N ALA A 73 7.49 8.77 -9.69
CA ALA A 73 6.31 8.07 -9.19
C ALA A 73 5.39 7.57 -10.32
N LEU A 74 4.93 6.33 -10.17
CA LEU A 74 3.78 5.79 -10.87
C LEU A 74 2.59 5.71 -9.91
N ASN A 75 1.58 6.55 -10.13
CA ASN A 75 0.38 6.58 -9.30
C ASN A 75 -0.76 5.81 -9.97
N ILE A 76 -1.35 4.87 -9.26
CA ILE A 76 -2.56 4.16 -9.69
C ILE A 76 -3.63 4.50 -8.64
N VAL A 77 -4.61 5.30 -9.01
CA VAL A 77 -5.59 5.88 -8.07
C VAL A 77 -6.99 5.43 -8.49
N ALA A 78 -7.51 4.41 -7.84
CA ALA A 78 -8.85 3.89 -8.12
C ALA A 78 -9.93 4.94 -7.83
N ALA A 79 -9.80 5.66 -6.70
CA ALA A 79 -10.69 6.75 -6.36
C ALA A 79 -9.96 7.91 -5.66
N ARG A 80 -10.30 9.13 -6.10
CA ARG A 80 -9.99 10.38 -5.42
C ARG A 80 -11.26 11.22 -5.35
N THR A 81 -11.67 11.60 -4.14
CA THR A 81 -12.80 12.51 -3.91
C THR A 81 -12.49 13.50 -2.78
N LEU A 82 -13.16 14.66 -2.77
CA LEU A 82 -13.04 15.66 -1.69
C LEU A 82 -14.02 15.37 -0.55
N GLU A 83 -15.20 14.89 -0.91
CA GLU A 83 -16.28 14.49 -0.02
C GLU A 83 -17.01 13.26 -0.60
N GLY A 84 -17.95 12.71 0.16
CA GLY A 84 -18.66 11.49 -0.24
C GLY A 84 -17.80 10.24 -0.16
N ASN A 85 -18.22 9.18 -0.86
CA ASN A 85 -17.67 7.84 -0.70
C ASN A 85 -16.67 7.46 -1.79
N ALA A 86 -15.78 6.53 -1.44
CA ALA A 86 -14.83 5.87 -2.33
C ALA A 86 -14.94 4.35 -2.16
N ASP A 87 -16.15 3.81 -2.37
CA ASP A 87 -16.50 2.42 -2.11
C ASP A 87 -16.42 1.55 -3.38
N TYR A 88 -16.19 0.24 -3.19
CA TYR A 88 -16.23 -0.79 -4.24
C TYR A 88 -15.26 -0.56 -5.42
N ASN A 89 -14.18 0.20 -5.20
CA ASN A 89 -13.14 0.42 -6.20
C ASN A 89 -12.15 -0.74 -6.23
N LYS A 90 -11.65 -1.03 -7.43
CA LYS A 90 -10.90 -2.24 -7.72
C LYS A 90 -9.64 -1.93 -8.51
N VAL A 91 -8.52 -2.52 -8.11
CA VAL A 91 -7.26 -2.46 -8.86
C VAL A 91 -6.75 -3.88 -9.06
N TYR A 92 -6.59 -4.27 -10.31
CA TYR A 92 -6.07 -5.57 -10.69
C TYR A 92 -4.78 -5.38 -11.51
N ILE A 93 -3.67 -5.94 -11.03
CA ILE A 93 -2.40 -5.94 -11.74
C ILE A 93 -1.97 -7.38 -11.93
N ASN A 94 -1.72 -7.78 -13.17
CA ASN A 94 -1.31 -9.14 -13.50
C ASN A 94 -0.21 -9.14 -14.56
N ASN A 95 0.87 -9.87 -14.29
CA ASN A 95 1.99 -10.06 -15.23
C ASN A 95 2.52 -8.74 -15.78
N SER A 96 3.14 -7.97 -14.90
CA SER A 96 3.58 -6.60 -15.17
C SER A 96 4.81 -6.25 -14.35
N MET A 97 5.48 -5.17 -14.71
CA MET A 97 6.55 -4.57 -13.92
C MET A 97 6.51 -3.05 -14.03
N SER A 98 7.17 -2.39 -13.08
CA SER A 98 7.50 -0.96 -13.15
C SER A 98 8.93 -0.68 -12.69
N THR A 99 9.67 0.09 -13.49
CA THR A 99 10.98 0.67 -13.12
C THR A 99 10.84 1.95 -12.28
N LEU A 100 9.65 2.57 -12.27
CA LEU A 100 9.30 3.64 -11.34
C LEU A 100 8.78 3.07 -10.01
N PRO A 101 8.89 3.81 -8.89
CA PRO A 101 8.22 3.43 -7.65
C PRO A 101 6.71 3.55 -7.83
N VAL A 102 5.97 2.58 -7.29
CA VAL A 102 4.55 2.40 -7.56
C VAL A 102 3.73 2.70 -6.31
N TYR A 103 2.76 3.60 -6.47
CA TYR A 103 1.83 4.00 -5.43
C TYR A 103 0.40 3.73 -5.89
N ILE A 104 -0.24 2.75 -5.27
CA ILE A 104 -1.61 2.34 -5.53
C ILE A 104 -2.48 2.92 -4.42
N TYR A 105 -3.57 3.57 -4.80
CA TYR A 105 -4.55 4.14 -3.89
C TYR A 105 -5.93 3.60 -4.27
N THR A 106 -6.56 2.83 -3.40
CA THR A 106 -7.98 2.46 -3.55
C THR A 106 -8.88 3.64 -3.25
N ALA A 107 -8.52 4.41 -2.22
CA ALA A 107 -9.09 5.69 -1.85
C ALA A 107 -7.96 6.63 -1.43
N LYS A 108 -7.81 7.76 -2.13
CA LYS A 108 -6.73 8.73 -1.90
C LYS A 108 -7.29 9.98 -1.22
N LYS A 109 -6.70 10.36 -0.08
CA LYS A 109 -6.97 11.67 0.52
C LYS A 109 -6.55 12.80 -0.42
N ASN A 110 -7.16 13.96 -0.28
CA ASN A 110 -6.82 15.14 -1.05
C ASN A 110 -6.28 16.24 -0.14
N ILE A 111 -5.39 17.08 -0.64
CA ILE A 111 -4.88 18.24 0.08
C ILE A 111 -5.27 19.48 -0.71
N LEU A 112 -6.09 20.34 -0.11
CA LEU A 112 -6.50 21.62 -0.67
C LEU A 112 -6.33 22.69 0.40
N ASN A 113 -5.63 23.78 0.09
CA ASN A 113 -5.37 24.89 1.03
C ASN A 113 -4.78 24.43 2.38
N ASN A 114 -3.81 23.50 2.34
CA ASN A 114 -3.19 22.89 3.52
C ASN A 114 -4.16 22.15 4.47
N GLN A 115 -5.35 21.78 3.98
CA GLN A 115 -6.29 20.95 4.69
C GLN A 115 -6.41 19.58 4.03
N ASP A 116 -6.40 18.53 4.84
CA ASP A 116 -6.65 17.18 4.39
C ASP A 116 -8.16 16.93 4.24
N PHE A 117 -8.55 16.39 3.08
CA PHE A 117 -9.89 15.95 2.78
C PHE A 117 -9.87 14.44 2.60
N TYR A 118 -10.62 13.75 3.47
CA TYR A 118 -10.76 12.30 3.44
C TYR A 118 -12.15 11.93 2.91
N PRO A 119 -12.24 10.92 2.01
CA PRO A 119 -13.52 10.28 1.72
C PRO A 119 -14.25 9.90 3.00
N SER A 120 -15.57 10.06 3.02
CA SER A 120 -16.41 9.67 4.16
C SER A 120 -16.28 8.18 4.45
N SER A 121 -16.14 7.36 3.41
CA SER A 121 -15.86 5.95 3.54
C SER A 121 -15.03 5.41 2.37
N ALA A 122 -14.32 4.33 2.65
CA ALA A 122 -13.64 3.50 1.66
C ALA A 122 -13.93 2.04 2.02
N ASN A 123 -15.09 1.55 1.57
CA ASN A 123 -15.58 0.23 1.90
C ASN A 123 -15.53 -0.72 0.71
N ASN A 124 -15.27 -1.99 0.98
CA ASN A 124 -15.30 -3.06 -0.02
C ASN A 124 -14.37 -2.80 -1.23
N ASN A 125 -13.29 -2.04 -1.05
CA ASN A 125 -12.30 -1.88 -2.11
C ASN A 125 -11.40 -3.11 -2.19
N GLU A 126 -10.90 -3.39 -3.38
CA GLU A 126 -10.09 -4.55 -3.65
C GLU A 126 -8.83 -4.18 -4.43
N VAL A 127 -7.68 -4.70 -4.00
CA VAL A 127 -6.45 -4.71 -4.77
C VAL A 127 -5.98 -6.14 -4.90
N VAL A 128 -5.76 -6.60 -6.13
CA VAL A 128 -5.10 -7.88 -6.39
C VAL A 128 -3.90 -7.64 -7.29
N ILE A 129 -2.72 -8.00 -6.77
CA ILE A 129 -1.46 -7.92 -7.50
C ILE A 129 -0.92 -9.35 -7.65
N LYS A 130 -0.76 -9.78 -8.89
CA LYS A 130 -0.22 -11.09 -9.23
C LYS A 130 0.93 -10.96 -10.21
N ASP A 131 2.01 -11.68 -9.97
CA ASP A 131 3.17 -11.75 -10.87
C ASP A 131 3.67 -10.33 -11.23
N PHE A 132 4.09 -9.58 -10.21
CA PHE A 132 4.46 -8.16 -10.35
C PHE A 132 5.81 -7.82 -9.73
N ALA A 133 6.62 -7.07 -10.44
CA ALA A 133 7.89 -6.53 -9.94
C ALA A 133 7.91 -5.00 -9.99
N SER A 134 8.01 -4.37 -8.82
CA SER A 134 8.38 -2.96 -8.69
C SER A 134 9.89 -2.89 -8.45
N PHE A 135 10.63 -2.30 -9.36
CA PHE A 135 12.10 -2.13 -9.24
C PHE A 135 12.48 -0.91 -8.38
N ARG A 136 11.51 -0.38 -7.61
CA ARG A 136 11.67 0.53 -6.47
C ARG A 136 10.55 0.25 -5.45
N ASN A 137 10.27 1.17 -4.53
CA ASN A 137 9.25 0.98 -3.51
C ASN A 137 7.84 0.72 -4.10
N LEU A 138 7.12 -0.24 -3.52
CA LEU A 138 5.72 -0.55 -3.82
C LEU A 138 4.87 -0.19 -2.62
N THR A 139 3.80 0.56 -2.85
CA THR A 139 3.00 1.13 -1.79
C THR A 139 1.52 1.08 -2.14
N VAL A 140 0.69 0.43 -1.32
CA VAL A 140 -0.78 0.43 -1.44
C VAL A 140 -1.38 1.17 -0.25
N LEU A 141 -2.23 2.17 -0.51
CA LEU A 141 -2.92 2.95 0.52
C LEU A 141 -4.43 2.96 0.31
N THR A 142 -5.15 2.85 1.42
CA THR A 142 -6.56 3.23 1.55
C THR A 142 -6.66 4.30 2.62
N GLU A 143 -7.19 5.48 2.30
CA GLU A 143 -7.37 6.57 3.26
C GLU A 143 -8.81 7.10 3.22
N ALA A 144 -9.50 7.08 4.37
CA ALA A 144 -10.86 7.57 4.53
C ALA A 144 -11.17 7.89 6.00
N LYS A 145 -12.37 8.40 6.30
CA LYS A 145 -12.86 8.48 7.69
C LYS A 145 -13.17 7.09 8.24
N GLU A 146 -13.87 6.28 7.45
CA GLU A 146 -14.22 4.89 7.74
C GLU A 146 -13.65 3.96 6.66
N ALA A 147 -13.05 2.83 7.03
CA ALA A 147 -12.53 1.86 6.08
C ALA A 147 -12.93 0.44 6.48
N SER A 148 -13.87 -0.17 5.78
CA SER A 148 -14.36 -1.51 6.11
C SER A 148 -14.36 -2.49 4.94
N TYR A 149 -14.10 -3.77 5.22
CA TYR A 149 -14.17 -4.85 4.22
C TYR A 149 -13.23 -4.66 3.02
N ASN A 150 -12.15 -3.87 3.15
CA ASN A 150 -11.18 -3.74 2.08
C ASN A 150 -10.28 -4.99 2.05
N THR A 151 -9.91 -5.41 0.84
CA THR A 151 -9.05 -6.58 0.63
C THR A 151 -7.85 -6.20 -0.23
N ILE A 152 -6.64 -6.53 0.22
CA ILE A 152 -5.40 -6.31 -0.53
C ILE A 152 -4.66 -7.65 -0.60
N ASN A 153 -4.54 -8.20 -1.80
CA ASN A 153 -3.97 -9.52 -2.05
C ASN A 153 -2.72 -9.42 -2.93
N TYR A 154 -1.59 -9.89 -2.42
CA TYR A 154 -0.35 -10.06 -3.19
C TYR A 154 -0.09 -11.55 -3.43
N ASN A 155 0.29 -11.90 -4.65
CA ASN A 155 0.76 -13.24 -4.98
C ASN A 155 1.90 -13.18 -5.99
N ASN A 156 3.09 -13.62 -5.60
CA ASN A 156 4.30 -13.54 -6.41
C ASN A 156 4.64 -12.09 -6.78
N VAL A 157 4.97 -11.30 -5.75
CA VAL A 157 5.21 -9.85 -5.87
C VAL A 157 6.60 -9.52 -5.35
N GLN A 158 7.30 -8.60 -6.01
CA GLN A 158 8.61 -8.14 -5.57
C GLN A 158 8.68 -6.61 -5.54
N SER A 159 9.31 -6.10 -4.49
CA SER A 159 9.68 -4.69 -4.35
C SER A 159 11.20 -4.60 -4.18
N ILE A 160 11.89 -4.23 -5.24
CA ILE A 160 13.36 -4.17 -5.28
C ILE A 160 13.74 -2.69 -5.19
N THR A 161 14.16 -2.22 -4.04
CA THR A 161 14.67 -0.87 -3.83
C THR A 161 16.13 -0.77 -4.28
N ASP A 162 16.44 0.30 -5.01
CA ASP A 162 17.76 0.71 -5.49
C ASP A 162 18.17 2.05 -4.84
N ALA A 163 19.44 2.45 -4.95
CA ALA A 163 20.10 3.49 -4.16
C ALA A 163 19.33 4.83 -4.08
N SER A 164 18.62 5.25 -5.14
CA SER A 164 17.90 6.54 -5.16
C SER A 164 16.61 6.60 -4.34
N ASN A 165 16.08 5.44 -3.95
CA ASN A 165 14.84 5.32 -3.18
C ASN A 165 15.02 4.46 -1.94
N ILE A 166 16.28 4.25 -1.53
CA ILE A 166 16.62 3.39 -0.41
C ILE A 166 16.03 3.86 0.92
N ASP A 167 15.82 5.17 1.07
CA ASP A 167 15.16 5.78 2.23
C ASP A 167 13.62 5.76 2.14
N LYS A 168 13.05 5.16 1.09
CA LYS A 168 11.59 5.02 0.93
C LYS A 168 11.16 3.59 1.22
N GLY A 169 10.11 3.47 2.02
CA GLY A 169 9.59 2.16 2.40
C GLY A 169 8.58 1.55 1.43
N SER A 170 8.43 0.24 1.51
CA SER A 170 7.37 -0.53 0.85
C SER A 170 6.25 -0.86 1.84
N LYS A 171 5.02 -0.56 1.45
CA LYS A 171 3.93 -0.40 2.42
C LYS A 171 2.60 -0.91 1.90
N ILE A 172 1.81 -1.50 2.79
CA ILE A 172 0.37 -1.68 2.60
C ILE A 172 -0.31 -1.07 3.82
N ILE A 173 -1.07 0.01 3.64
CA ILE A 173 -1.69 0.74 4.74
C ILE A 173 -3.17 0.95 4.44
N ILE A 174 -4.03 0.44 5.32
CA ILE A 174 -5.42 0.86 5.41
C ILE A 174 -5.54 1.79 6.61
N ARG A 175 -5.82 3.07 6.36
CA ARG A 175 -5.88 4.12 7.37
C ARG A 175 -7.27 4.75 7.37
N ALA A 176 -7.96 4.56 8.48
CA ALA A 176 -9.18 5.28 8.81
C ALA A 176 -8.91 6.39 9.82
N LEU A 177 -9.74 7.43 9.82
CA LEU A 177 -9.72 8.45 10.88
C LEU A 177 -10.59 8.06 12.08
N ASP A 178 -11.60 7.22 11.88
CA ASP A 178 -12.51 6.78 12.96
C ASP A 178 -12.38 5.27 13.15
N LYS A 179 -12.87 4.45 12.20
CA LYS A 179 -12.85 2.99 12.31
C LYS A 179 -12.29 2.27 11.09
N ALA A 180 -11.52 1.23 11.35
CA ALA A 180 -11.02 0.29 10.36
C ALA A 180 -11.48 -1.12 10.72
N ASN A 181 -12.51 -1.64 10.06
CA ASN A 181 -13.16 -2.89 10.47
C ASN A 181 -13.23 -3.95 9.35
N HIS A 182 -13.01 -5.22 9.69
CA HIS A 182 -13.12 -6.35 8.74
C HIS A 182 -12.22 -6.25 7.49
N ASN A 183 -11.10 -5.52 7.56
CA ASN A 183 -10.18 -5.41 6.44
C ASN A 183 -9.23 -6.62 6.40
N THR A 184 -8.82 -7.02 5.21
CA THR A 184 -7.87 -8.11 4.99
C THR A 184 -6.68 -7.68 4.15
N ILE A 185 -5.48 -7.94 4.64
CA ILE A 185 -4.24 -7.90 3.85
C ILE A 185 -3.71 -9.33 3.77
N ASP A 186 -3.60 -9.90 2.58
CA ASP A 186 -3.04 -11.23 2.36
C ASP A 186 -1.83 -11.14 1.43
N ILE A 187 -0.66 -11.47 1.96
CA ILE A 187 0.62 -11.37 1.26
C ILE A 187 1.19 -12.76 1.10
N LYS A 188 1.32 -13.21 -0.15
CA LYS A 188 1.88 -14.51 -0.50
C LYS A 188 3.04 -14.38 -1.48
N ASN A 189 4.13 -15.14 -1.24
CA ASN A 189 5.30 -15.20 -2.11
C ASN A 189 5.82 -13.79 -2.43
N TYR A 190 6.19 -13.06 -1.38
CA TYR A 190 6.54 -11.64 -1.51
C TYR A 190 7.96 -11.38 -1.01
N SER A 191 8.66 -10.50 -1.71
CA SER A 191 9.96 -10.00 -1.23
C SER A 191 10.06 -8.48 -1.30
N SER A 192 10.72 -7.90 -0.29
CA SER A 192 11.07 -6.49 -0.23
C SER A 192 12.44 -6.30 0.41
N ASN A 193 13.29 -5.47 -0.19
CA ASN A 193 14.57 -5.03 0.37
C ASN A 193 14.55 -3.53 0.74
N ALA A 194 13.36 -2.91 0.84
CA ALA A 194 13.21 -1.52 1.28
C ALA A 194 13.65 -1.35 2.74
N ALA A 195 14.28 -0.22 3.08
CA ALA A 195 14.67 0.05 4.47
C ALA A 195 13.49 0.01 5.43
N ASP A 196 12.39 0.66 5.06
CA ASP A 196 11.15 0.61 5.84
C ASP A 196 10.12 -0.32 5.18
N ASN A 197 9.57 -1.24 5.95
CA ASN A 197 8.49 -2.12 5.54
C ASN A 197 7.32 -1.97 6.51
N ALA A 198 6.13 -1.62 6.01
CA ALA A 198 4.96 -1.37 6.86
C ALA A 198 3.67 -1.96 6.30
N TYR A 199 3.08 -2.93 7.00
CA TYR A 199 1.85 -3.61 6.65
C TYR A 199 0.85 -3.41 7.80
N LEU A 200 0.00 -2.40 7.66
CA LEU A 200 -0.75 -1.82 8.76
C LEU A 200 -2.23 -1.67 8.41
N ILE A 201 -3.08 -2.01 9.36
CA ILE A 201 -4.48 -1.58 9.38
C ILE A 201 -4.65 -0.73 10.64
N MET A 202 -5.00 0.54 10.45
CA MET A 202 -5.00 1.52 11.52
C MET A 202 -6.22 2.43 11.47
N ALA A 203 -6.66 2.83 12.65
CA ALA A 203 -7.69 3.84 12.85
C ALA A 203 -7.39 4.63 14.12
N TYR A 204 -7.94 5.84 14.26
CA TYR A 204 -7.77 6.58 15.50
C TYR A 204 -8.56 5.92 16.65
N ASN A 205 -9.85 5.66 16.44
CA ASN A 205 -10.73 5.17 17.51
C ASN A 205 -10.73 3.65 17.59
N GLU A 206 -11.10 2.96 16.52
CA GLU A 206 -11.34 1.50 16.57
C GLU A 206 -10.75 0.77 15.37
N ALA A 207 -9.96 -0.26 15.64
CA ALA A 207 -9.53 -1.21 14.63
C ALA A 207 -9.95 -2.61 15.07
N ALA A 208 -10.98 -3.18 14.43
CA ALA A 208 -11.55 -4.45 14.86
C ALA A 208 -11.79 -5.45 13.73
N TYR A 209 -11.71 -6.74 14.05
CA TYR A 209 -11.96 -7.85 13.12
C TYR A 209 -11.09 -7.84 11.86
N ASN A 210 -9.97 -7.11 11.89
CA ASN A 210 -9.06 -7.06 10.75
C ASN A 210 -8.16 -8.28 10.73
N LYS A 211 -7.69 -8.62 9.53
CA LYS A 211 -6.82 -9.77 9.32
C LYS A 211 -5.62 -9.39 8.46
N ILE A 212 -4.42 -9.74 8.93
CA ILE A 212 -3.22 -9.74 8.10
C ILE A 212 -2.72 -11.19 8.00
N ILE A 213 -2.45 -11.64 6.79
CA ILE A 213 -1.85 -12.95 6.49
C ILE A 213 -0.53 -12.69 5.77
N ILE A 214 0.55 -13.24 6.32
CA ILE A 214 1.89 -13.22 5.73
C ILE A 214 2.26 -14.67 5.45
N ASN A 215 2.49 -14.97 4.17
CA ASN A 215 2.86 -16.30 3.72
C ASN A 215 4.07 -16.24 2.78
N ASP A 216 5.11 -17.01 3.08
CA ASP A 216 6.31 -17.14 2.23
C ASP A 216 6.88 -15.76 1.86
N THR A 217 7.26 -14.99 2.88
CA THR A 217 7.66 -13.58 2.74
C THR A 217 9.11 -13.36 3.18
N LEU A 218 9.88 -12.64 2.37
CA LEU A 218 11.25 -12.19 2.68
C LEU A 218 11.27 -10.66 2.79
N LEU A 219 11.59 -10.16 3.97
CA LEU A 219 11.77 -8.72 4.19
C LEU A 219 13.21 -8.49 4.61
N GLY A 220 13.90 -7.60 3.91
CA GLY A 220 15.24 -7.19 4.30
C GLY A 220 15.45 -5.72 4.06
N VAL A 221 16.65 -5.27 4.37
CA VAL A 221 17.13 -3.98 3.91
C VAL A 221 18.31 -4.22 2.96
N ALA A 222 18.47 -3.36 1.95
CA ALA A 222 19.69 -3.36 1.14
C ALA A 222 20.93 -3.12 2.03
N SER A 223 22.01 -3.86 1.75
CA SER A 223 23.21 -3.99 2.61
C SER A 223 23.95 -2.71 2.99
N ASP A 224 23.71 -1.63 2.27
CA ASP A 224 24.24 -0.29 2.50
C ASP A 224 23.40 0.53 3.51
N LYS A 225 22.14 0.15 3.76
CA LYS A 225 21.25 0.72 4.78
C LYS A 225 20.96 -0.31 5.85
N ARG A 226 21.92 -0.55 6.74
CA ARG A 226 21.77 -1.57 7.81
C ARG A 226 20.84 -1.13 8.96
N GLU A 227 19.99 -0.14 8.71
CA GLU A 227 19.04 0.48 9.63
C GLU A 227 17.72 0.69 8.88
N GLY A 228 16.64 0.12 9.40
CA GLY A 228 15.32 0.16 8.79
C GLY A 228 14.25 -0.32 9.75
N ILE A 229 12.99 0.06 9.52
CA ILE A 229 11.86 -0.26 10.40
C ILE A 229 10.93 -1.28 9.74
N LEU A 230 10.58 -2.33 10.46
CA LEU A 230 9.52 -3.26 10.09
C LEU A 230 8.31 -3.07 11.01
N SER A 231 7.12 -2.91 10.44
CA SER A 231 5.86 -2.93 11.19
C SER A 231 4.81 -3.79 10.50
N ILE A 232 4.32 -4.83 11.18
CA ILE A 232 3.20 -5.69 10.75
C ILE A 232 2.16 -5.63 11.86
N ILE A 233 1.10 -4.84 11.68
CA ILE A 233 0.09 -4.60 12.72
C ILE A 233 -1.31 -4.66 12.14
N ALA A 234 -2.09 -5.67 12.55
CA ALA A 234 -3.44 -5.89 12.03
C ALA A 234 -4.50 -4.96 12.65
N GLY A 235 -4.22 -4.30 13.78
CA GLY A 235 -5.11 -3.30 14.35
C GLY A 235 -4.38 -2.29 15.21
N LEU A 236 -4.00 -1.14 14.64
CA LEU A 236 -3.40 -0.03 15.36
C LEU A 236 -4.44 1.05 15.66
N SER A 237 -4.87 1.19 16.93
CA SER A 237 -5.89 2.17 17.34
C SER A 237 -5.97 2.37 18.86
N ASN A 238 -6.83 3.27 19.33
CA ASN A 238 -7.13 3.39 20.77
C ASN A 238 -7.95 2.21 21.30
N ASN A 239 -8.80 1.58 20.50
CA ASN A 239 -9.58 0.40 20.84
C ASN A 239 -9.38 -0.70 19.78
N GLY A 240 -8.33 -1.52 19.96
CA GLY A 240 -7.97 -2.56 18.99
C GLY A 240 -8.33 -3.95 19.46
N HIS A 241 -9.37 -4.58 18.89
CA HIS A 241 -9.83 -5.90 19.35
C HIS A 241 -10.23 -6.86 18.23
N ASP A 242 -10.23 -8.16 18.54
CA ASP A 242 -10.61 -9.22 17.61
C ASP A 242 -9.81 -9.23 16.28
N ASN A 243 -8.62 -8.60 16.26
CA ASN A 243 -7.76 -8.59 15.09
C ASN A 243 -6.93 -9.88 15.03
N THR A 244 -6.67 -10.37 13.82
CA THR A 244 -5.90 -11.59 13.58
C THR A 244 -4.66 -11.29 12.75
N LEU A 245 -3.50 -11.73 13.22
CA LEU A 245 -2.28 -11.80 12.43
C LEU A 245 -1.87 -13.25 12.26
N ILE A 246 -1.72 -13.70 11.02
CA ILE A 246 -1.26 -15.05 10.67
C ILE A 246 0.08 -14.91 9.95
N ILE A 247 1.11 -15.57 10.45
CA ILE A 247 2.43 -15.62 9.84
C ILE A 247 2.78 -17.08 9.56
N ASN A 248 3.04 -17.39 8.29
CA ASN A 248 3.58 -18.65 7.85
C ASN A 248 4.81 -18.38 6.98
N ASN A 249 5.99 -18.80 7.40
CA ASN A 249 7.25 -18.55 6.69
C ASN A 249 7.57 -17.05 6.47
N LEU A 250 8.19 -16.42 7.48
CA LEU A 250 8.72 -15.05 7.39
C LEU A 250 10.22 -15.08 7.59
N ASN A 251 10.97 -14.60 6.60
CA ASN A 251 12.41 -14.42 6.67
C ASN A 251 12.73 -12.93 6.77
N LEU A 252 13.52 -12.57 7.78
CA LEU A 252 14.00 -11.21 7.99
C LEU A 252 15.51 -11.14 7.76
N ASP A 253 15.92 -10.32 6.81
CA ASP A 253 17.32 -10.12 6.43
C ASP A 253 17.83 -8.74 6.89
N GLU A 254 19.03 -8.69 7.45
CA GLU A 254 19.82 -7.47 7.74
C GLU A 254 19.22 -6.37 8.66
N TYR A 255 18.15 -6.64 9.42
CA TYR A 255 17.67 -5.71 10.46
C TYR A 255 18.59 -5.73 11.70
N LYS A 256 19.55 -4.80 11.80
CA LYS A 256 20.55 -4.78 12.89
C LYS A 256 20.02 -4.41 14.28
N ASN A 257 18.92 -3.67 14.37
CA ASN A 257 18.37 -3.21 15.63
C ASN A 257 17.00 -3.84 15.88
N ASN A 258 16.92 -4.71 16.89
CA ASN A 258 15.66 -5.34 17.29
C ASN A 258 14.60 -4.31 17.72
N ASN A 259 14.99 -3.10 18.13
CA ASN A 259 14.06 -2.02 18.45
C ASN A 259 13.33 -1.44 17.23
N SER A 260 13.65 -1.94 16.02
CA SER A 260 13.05 -1.49 14.77
C SER A 260 12.02 -2.46 14.20
N ILE A 261 11.71 -3.58 14.88
CA ILE A 261 10.76 -4.60 14.40
C ILE A 261 9.53 -4.67 15.30
N PHE A 262 8.36 -4.37 14.74
CA PHE A 262 7.07 -4.43 15.41
C PHE A 262 6.15 -5.40 14.69
N ILE A 263 5.79 -6.52 15.34
CA ILE A 263 4.89 -7.53 14.77
C ILE A 263 3.83 -7.84 15.83
N ALA A 264 2.58 -7.47 15.56
CA ALA A 264 1.49 -7.66 16.51
C ALA A 264 0.13 -7.77 15.81
N PRO A 265 -0.82 -8.56 16.34
CA PRO A 265 -2.19 -8.51 15.84
C PRO A 265 -2.88 -7.18 16.21
N SER A 266 -2.44 -6.49 17.26
CA SER A 266 -2.96 -5.17 17.66
C SER A 266 -1.91 -4.35 18.42
N ALA A 267 -1.98 -3.03 18.29
CA ALA A 267 -1.15 -2.06 19.02
C ALA A 267 -1.92 -0.75 19.28
N ILE A 268 -1.41 0.08 20.20
CA ILE A 268 -2.10 1.27 20.73
C ILE A 268 -1.42 2.57 20.27
N THR A 269 -2.21 3.59 19.93
CA THR A 269 -1.74 4.91 19.45
C THR A 269 -1.37 5.94 20.53
N GLY A 270 -1.34 5.54 21.81
CA GLY A 270 -0.71 6.32 22.90
C GLY A 270 -1.61 7.27 23.70
N LEU A 271 -2.93 7.12 23.68
CA LEU A 271 -3.86 7.91 24.52
C LEU A 271 -4.14 7.25 25.88
N SER A 272 -4.49 8.07 26.88
CA SER A 272 -5.01 7.60 28.17
C SER A 272 -6.32 6.84 27.95
N GLU A 273 -6.43 5.63 28.53
CA GLU A 273 -7.58 4.70 28.44
C GLU A 273 -7.70 3.81 27.18
N ALA A 274 -6.63 3.68 26.40
CA ALA A 274 -6.63 2.74 25.26
C ALA A 274 -6.71 1.26 25.68
N LYS A 275 -7.36 0.44 24.84
CA LYS A 275 -7.65 -0.98 25.08
C LYS A 275 -7.19 -1.85 23.91
N SER A 276 -6.65 -3.02 24.24
CA SER A 276 -6.35 -4.10 23.28
C SER A 276 -6.74 -5.44 23.89
N TYR A 277 -7.68 -6.17 23.25
CA TYR A 277 -8.23 -7.43 23.78
C TYR A 277 -8.73 -8.36 22.66
N ASN A 278 -8.84 -9.66 22.93
CA ASN A 278 -9.32 -10.68 21.98
C ASN A 278 -8.55 -10.77 20.64
N ASN A 279 -7.34 -10.22 20.57
CA ASN A 279 -6.52 -10.30 19.37
C ASN A 279 -5.80 -11.65 19.28
N THR A 280 -5.66 -12.18 18.08
CA THR A 280 -5.08 -13.51 17.83
C THR A 280 -3.82 -13.40 16.97
N LEU A 281 -2.72 -13.97 17.45
CA LEU A 281 -1.48 -14.14 16.69
C LEU A 281 -1.26 -15.63 16.42
N CYS A 282 -1.27 -16.02 15.15
CA CYS A 282 -0.95 -17.37 14.69
C CYS A 282 0.42 -17.36 14.02
N ILE A 283 1.36 -18.16 14.52
CA ILE A 283 2.71 -18.28 13.98
C ILE A 283 2.97 -19.75 13.60
N GLY A 284 3.40 -19.98 12.37
CA GLY A 284 3.77 -21.30 11.85
C GLY A 284 4.87 -21.23 10.81
N GLY A 285 5.35 -22.41 10.39
CA GLY A 285 6.42 -22.53 9.41
C GLY A 285 7.80 -22.08 9.93
N ASN A 286 8.67 -21.65 9.02
CA ASN A 286 10.03 -21.20 9.29
C ASN A 286 10.04 -19.69 9.57
N LEU A 287 10.34 -19.30 10.80
CA LEU A 287 10.68 -17.91 11.12
C LEU A 287 12.19 -17.79 11.26
N ILE A 288 12.83 -17.16 10.28
CA ILE A 288 14.28 -16.99 10.25
C ILE A 288 14.59 -15.52 10.56
N TYR A 289 15.31 -15.31 11.66
CA TYR A 289 15.92 -14.04 11.99
C TYR A 289 17.43 -14.17 11.73
N LEU A 290 17.91 -13.61 10.62
CA LEU A 290 19.35 -13.60 10.35
C LEU A 290 20.00 -12.51 11.20
N LYS A 291 20.41 -12.90 12.41
CA LYS A 291 21.33 -12.10 13.21
C LYS A 291 22.69 -12.18 12.54
N THR A 292 23.16 -11.11 11.90
CA THR A 292 24.57 -11.05 11.50
C THR A 292 25.41 -11.22 12.76
N LEU A 293 26.09 -12.36 12.87
CA LEU A 293 27.17 -12.59 13.81
C LEU A 293 28.25 -11.55 13.47
N SER A 294 28.34 -10.51 14.30
CA SER A 294 29.49 -9.61 14.35
C SER A 294 30.21 -9.82 15.66
#